data_AF-A0A7R9KA34-F1
#
_entry.id   AF-A0A7R9KA34-F1
#
_cell.length_a   1.000
_cell.length_b   1.000
_cell.length_c   1.000
_cell.angle_alpha   90.00
_cell.angle_beta   90.00
_cell.angle_gamma   90.00
#
_symmetry.space_group_name_H-M   'P 1'
#
loop_
_entity.id
_entity.type
_entity.pdbx_description
1 polymer ?
#
loop_
_entity_poly.entity_id
_entity_poly.type
_entity_poly.pdbx_seq_one_letter_code
_entity_poly.pdbx_strand_id
1 'polypeptide(L)'
;MVCASFVAAVVVWITVQFGAHLNLLNVNVLALKAPHGLQSFFGDHAALSGGSNRLPRSIRAIPSQLLDVEEEVLQDSVNFGEGVVSRLGRLEVNLASSDVKVSSGSPVHGQLIDSYPDLKALEQGKHALVAVKASLFLAQNTCQR
;
A
#
# COMPACT_ATOMS: atom_id res chain seq x y z
N MET A 1 -39.63 -15.54 13.10
CA MET A 1 -38.99 -14.68 12.07
C MET A 1 -37.99 -13.72 12.73
N VAL A 2 -36.93 -14.24 13.37
CA VAL A 2 -35.97 -13.42 14.15
C VAL A 2 -34.52 -13.56 13.62
N CYS A 3 -34.21 -14.66 12.92
CA CYS A 3 -32.85 -14.91 12.42
C CYS A 3 -32.43 -14.02 11.24
N ALA A 4 -33.38 -13.54 10.42
CA ALA A 4 -33.06 -12.68 9.28
C ALA A 4 -32.55 -11.29 9.70
N SER A 5 -33.06 -10.76 10.81
CA SER A 5 -32.66 -9.45 11.34
C SER A 5 -31.24 -9.47 11.89
N PHE A 6 -30.82 -10.56 12.53
CA PHE A 6 -29.48 -10.67 13.10
C PHE A 6 -28.42 -10.78 12.00
N VAL A 7 -28.70 -11.58 10.97
CA VAL A 7 -27.80 -11.72 9.81
C VAL A 7 -27.64 -10.38 9.09
N ALA A 8 -28.73 -9.63 8.88
CA ALA A 8 -28.66 -8.31 8.26
C ALA A 8 -27.82 -7.32 9.09
N ALA A 9 -27.98 -7.32 10.42
CA ALA A 9 -27.22 -6.44 11.31
C ALA A 9 -25.71 -6.77 11.29
N VAL A 10 -25.34 -8.05 11.26
CA VAL A 10 -23.94 -8.49 11.17
C VAL A 10 -23.32 -8.13 9.83
N VAL A 11 -24.04 -8.29 8.72
CA VAL A 11 -23.55 -7.91 7.39
C VAL A 11 -23.33 -6.39 7.30
N VAL A 12 -24.27 -5.58 7.80
CA VAL A 12 -24.11 -4.12 7.84
C VAL A 12 -22.91 -3.73 8.70
N TRP A 13 -22.74 -4.33 9.88
CA TRP A 13 -21.61 -4.07 10.77
C TRP A 13 -20.25 -4.39 10.11
N ILE A 14 -20.16 -5.52 9.42
CA ILE A 14 -18.97 -5.93 8.66
C ILE A 14 -18.68 -4.90 7.57
N THR A 15 -19.67 -4.50 6.76
CA THR A 15 -19.45 -3.52 5.68
C THR A 15 -18.99 -2.14 6.18
N VAL A 16 -19.44 -1.71 7.36
CA VAL A 16 -19.03 -0.42 7.95
C VAL A 16 -17.60 -0.47 8.47
N GLN A 17 -17.21 -1.54 9.16
CA GLN A 17 -15.83 -1.75 9.63
C GLN A 17 -14.84 -1.76 8.45
N PHE A 18 -15.11 -2.56 7.41
CA PHE A 18 -14.21 -2.67 6.27
C PHE A 18 -14.26 -1.46 5.32
N GLY A 19 -15.42 -0.81 5.16
CA GLY A 19 -15.56 0.41 4.35
C GLY A 19 -14.87 1.64 4.97
N ALA A 20 -14.87 1.75 6.31
CA ALA A 20 -14.16 2.83 7.00
C ALA A 20 -12.63 2.70 6.91
N HIS A 21 -12.10 1.47 6.92
CA HIS A 21 -10.67 1.22 6.73
C HIS A 21 -10.17 1.52 5.31
N LEU A 22 -11.02 1.38 4.29
CA LEU A 22 -10.66 1.73 2.91
C LEU A 22 -10.58 3.24 2.67
N ASN A 23 -11.38 4.05 3.39
CA ASN A 23 -11.30 5.51 3.30
C ASN A 23 -10.03 6.11 3.90
N LEU A 24 -9.35 5.40 4.81
CA LEU A 24 -8.03 5.80 5.33
C LEU A 24 -6.88 5.49 4.36
N LEU A 25 -7.10 4.69 3.33
CA LEU A 25 -6.12 4.40 2.28
C LEU A 25 -6.21 5.36 1.09
N ASN A 26 -7.04 6.41 1.16
CA ASN A 26 -7.02 7.52 0.21
C ASN A 26 -5.83 8.47 0.48
N VAL A 27 -4.64 7.88 0.61
CA VAL A 27 -3.37 8.61 0.62
C VAL A 27 -2.95 8.73 -0.83
N ASN A 28 -2.92 9.96 -1.34
CA ASN A 28 -2.42 10.26 -2.68
C ASN A 28 -0.96 9.79 -2.81
N VAL A 29 -0.77 8.63 -3.43
CA VAL A 29 0.53 7.97 -3.70
C VAL A 29 1.43 8.78 -4.64
N LEU A 30 0.93 9.90 -5.17
CA LEU A 30 1.62 10.83 -6.08
C LEU A 30 2.60 11.80 -5.38
N ALA A 31 2.71 11.75 -4.05
CA ALA A 31 3.54 12.70 -3.28
C ALA A 31 4.92 12.17 -2.86
N LEU A 32 5.26 10.90 -3.12
CA LEU A 32 6.63 10.41 -2.94
C LEU A 32 7.38 10.55 -4.27
N LYS A 33 8.48 11.32 -4.27
CA LYS A 33 9.43 11.36 -5.39
C LYS A 33 9.95 9.96 -5.60
N ALA A 34 9.37 9.27 -6.58
CA ALA A 34 9.71 7.90 -6.87
C ALA A 34 11.16 7.84 -7.39
N PRO A 35 12.00 6.93 -6.86
CA PRO A 35 13.36 6.74 -7.35
C PRO A 35 13.32 6.44 -8.85
N HIS A 36 14.34 6.87 -9.59
CA HIS A 36 14.37 7.04 -11.04
C HIS A 36 13.86 5.84 -11.89
N GLY A 37 13.77 4.63 -11.35
CA GLY A 37 13.20 3.45 -12.03
C GLY A 37 11.67 3.37 -12.05
N LEU A 38 10.94 4.14 -11.23
CA LEU A 38 9.48 4.13 -11.18
C LEU A 38 8.82 5.23 -12.05
N GLN A 39 9.60 6.17 -12.58
CA GLN A 39 9.07 7.28 -13.38
C GLN A 39 8.51 6.83 -14.73
N SER A 40 9.06 5.79 -15.35
CA SER A 40 8.52 5.23 -16.59
C SER A 40 7.16 4.56 -16.37
N PHE A 41 6.94 3.99 -15.18
CA PHE A 41 5.69 3.31 -14.84
C PHE A 41 4.54 4.29 -14.62
N PHE A 42 4.81 5.43 -13.97
CA PHE A 42 3.82 6.50 -13.84
C PHE A 42 3.58 7.26 -15.15
N GLY A 43 4.56 7.31 -16.06
CA GLY A 43 4.41 7.93 -17.37
C GLY A 43 3.32 7.27 -18.22
N ASP A 44 3.30 5.94 -18.25
CA ASP A 44 2.31 5.17 -19.04
C ASP A 44 0.91 5.22 -18.42
N HIS A 45 0.80 5.31 -17.09
CA HIS A 45 -0.50 5.45 -16.41
C HIS A 45 -1.00 6.90 -16.31
N ALA A 46 -0.11 7.89 -16.42
CA ALA A 46 -0.49 9.30 -16.54
C ALA A 46 -1.14 9.61 -17.90
N ALA A 47 -0.86 8.82 -18.94
CA ALA A 47 -1.50 9.00 -20.25
C ALA A 47 -3.01 8.64 -20.25
N LEU A 48 -3.48 7.82 -19.30
CA LEU A 48 -4.89 7.48 -19.13
C LEU A 48 -5.66 8.46 -18.23
N SER A 49 -4.95 9.30 -17.47
CA SER A 49 -5.53 10.36 -16.65
C SER A 49 -5.39 11.68 -17.41
N GLY A 50 -6.46 12.07 -18.10
CA GLY A 50 -6.50 13.22 -19.00
C GLY A 50 -5.69 14.44 -18.52
N GLY A 51 -4.87 14.97 -19.43
CA GLY A 51 -3.92 16.05 -19.21
C GLY A 51 -4.50 17.20 -18.40
N SER A 52 -4.07 17.30 -17.15
CA SER A 52 -4.30 18.44 -16.29
C SER A 52 -2.96 18.91 -15.76
N ASN A 53 -2.40 19.94 -16.41
CA ASN A 53 -1.19 20.66 -15.97
C ASN A 53 -1.40 21.47 -14.67
N ARG A 54 -2.43 21.15 -13.88
CA ARG A 54 -2.69 21.79 -12.59
C ARG A 54 -2.08 20.90 -11.51
N LEU A 55 -0.88 21.26 -11.08
CA LEU A 55 -0.33 20.79 -9.81
C LEU A 55 -1.43 20.94 -8.74
N PRO A 56 -1.83 19.85 -8.06
CA PRO A 56 -2.88 19.93 -7.06
C PRO A 56 -2.46 20.92 -5.97
N ARG A 57 -3.40 21.78 -5.56
CA ARG A 57 -3.23 22.86 -4.57
C ARG A 57 -2.63 22.38 -3.24
N SER A 58 -2.67 21.08 -2.96
CA SER A 58 -2.06 20.40 -1.82
C SER A 58 -0.52 20.48 -1.79
N ILE A 59 0.16 20.72 -2.91
CA ILE A 59 1.64 20.80 -2.96
C ILE A 59 2.16 22.17 -2.48
N ARG A 60 1.31 23.20 -2.40
CA ARG A 60 1.74 24.57 -2.08
C ARG A 60 2.07 24.84 -0.61
N ALA A 61 1.83 23.88 0.28
CA ALA A 61 2.08 24.05 1.70
C ALA A 61 2.60 22.74 2.30
N ILE A 62 3.70 22.20 1.76
CA ILE A 62 4.54 21.35 2.59
C ILE A 62 5.28 22.31 3.52
N PRO A 63 4.99 22.33 4.83
CA PRO A 63 5.71 23.19 5.76
C PRO A 63 7.19 22.81 5.68
N SER A 64 8.07 23.81 5.65
CA SER A 64 9.53 23.61 5.61
C SER A 64 10.06 22.71 6.74
N GLN A 65 9.28 22.53 7.81
CA GLN A 65 9.53 21.59 8.91
C GLN A 65 9.45 20.11 8.50
N LEU A 66 8.71 19.76 7.44
CA LEU A 66 8.69 18.40 6.88
C LEU A 66 9.84 18.16 5.88
N LEU A 67 10.51 19.24 5.45
CA LEU A 67 11.68 19.21 4.57
C LEU A 67 13.00 19.18 5.35
N ASP A 68 12.95 19.42 6.66
CA ASP A 68 14.09 19.38 7.58
C ASP A 68 14.11 18.05 8.36
N VAL A 69 13.80 16.95 7.65
CA VAL A 69 14.00 15.61 8.19
C VAL A 69 15.47 15.27 7.98
N GLU A 70 16.17 15.02 9.09
CA GLU A 70 17.56 14.60 9.08
C GLU A 70 17.76 13.38 8.18
N GLU A 71 18.84 13.36 7.39
CA GLU A 71 19.13 12.28 6.44
C GLU A 71 19.22 10.92 7.16
N GLU A 72 19.68 10.90 8.41
CA GLU A 72 19.68 9.73 9.28
C GLU A 72 18.26 9.18 9.50
N VAL A 73 17.28 10.04 9.78
CA VAL A 73 15.88 9.64 10.01
C VAL A 73 15.25 9.11 8.71
N LEU A 74 15.61 9.67 7.56
CA LEU A 74 15.19 9.14 6.26
C LEU A 74 15.78 7.74 6.01
N GLN A 75 17.08 7.56 6.26
CA GLN A 75 17.75 6.27 6.12
C GLN A 75 17.12 5.21 7.04
N ASP A 76 16.86 5.57 8.29
CA ASP A 76 16.21 4.71 9.28
C ASP A 76 14.79 4.32 8.86
N SER A 77 14.04 5.25 8.27
CA SER A 77 12.71 4.95 7.75
C SER A 77 12.72 3.91 6.63
N VAL A 78 13.71 3.99 5.73
CA VAL A 78 13.90 3.01 4.65
C VAL A 78 14.33 1.67 5.23
N ASN A 79 15.31 1.66 6.14
CA ASN A 79 15.77 0.45 6.83
C ASN A 79 14.62 -0.25 7.56
N PHE A 80 13.75 0.51 8.24
CA PHE A 80 12.55 0.00 8.87
C PHE A 80 11.61 -0.65 7.84
N GLY A 81 11.33 0.06 6.74
CA GLY A 81 10.49 -0.46 5.66
C GLY A 81 11.01 -1.76 5.06
N GLU A 82 12.30 -1.83 4.75
CA GLU A 82 12.96 -3.04 4.26
C GLU A 82 12.91 -4.18 5.28
N GLY A 83 13.12 -3.89 6.57
CA GLY A 83 13.00 -4.89 7.64
C GLY A 83 11.60 -5.50 7.74
N VAL A 84 10.56 -4.67 7.64
CA VAL A 84 9.16 -5.14 7.64
C VAL A 84 8.87 -6.01 6.42
N VAL A 85 9.28 -5.58 5.23
CA VAL A 85 9.09 -6.35 3.99
C VAL A 85 9.85 -7.68 4.02
N SER A 86 11.08 -7.68 4.54
CA SER A 86 11.87 -8.90 4.75
C SER A 86 11.14 -9.90 5.66
N ARG A 87 10.51 -9.41 6.74
CA ARG A 87 9.70 -10.26 7.62
C ARG A 87 8.46 -10.84 6.91
N LEU A 88 7.80 -10.06 6.06
CA LEU A 88 6.69 -10.54 5.22
C LEU A 88 7.17 -11.63 4.27
N GLY A 89 8.31 -11.44 3.61
CA GLY A 89 8.89 -12.47 2.73
C GLY A 89 9.18 -13.78 3.47
N ARG A 90 9.66 -13.72 4.72
CA ARG A 90 9.82 -14.93 5.55
C ARG A 90 8.48 -15.63 5.84
N LEU A 91 7.41 -14.86 6.07
CA LEU A 91 6.08 -15.43 6.28
C LEU A 91 5.53 -16.07 5.00
N GLU A 92 5.78 -15.46 3.84
CA GLU A 92 5.42 -16.04 2.54
C GLU A 92 6.17 -17.35 2.27
N VAL A 93 7.48 -17.39 2.55
CA VAL A 93 8.27 -18.62 2.42
C VAL A 93 7.74 -19.70 3.37
N ASN A 94 7.43 -19.34 4.62
CA ASN A 94 6.85 -20.28 5.58
C ASN A 94 5.49 -20.80 5.10
N LEU A 95 4.65 -19.94 4.56
CA LEU A 95 3.35 -20.32 4.00
C LEU A 95 3.50 -21.22 2.77
N ALA A 96 4.44 -20.91 1.87
CA ALA A 96 4.75 -21.75 0.72
C ALA A 96 5.30 -23.13 1.12
N SER A 97 6.04 -23.19 2.23
CA SER A 97 6.52 -24.46 2.81
C SER A 97 5.46 -25.19 3.64
N SER A 98 4.37 -24.53 4.00
CA SER A 98 3.25 -25.17 4.66
C SER A 98 2.43 -25.93 3.63
N ASP A 99 1.87 -27.09 3.98
CA ASP A 99 0.99 -27.84 3.07
C ASP A 99 -0.41 -27.19 2.94
N VAL A 100 -0.50 -25.88 3.19
CA VAL A 100 -1.70 -25.08 3.05
C VAL A 100 -1.82 -24.67 1.58
N LYS A 101 -2.78 -25.27 0.88
CA LYS A 101 -3.05 -24.98 -0.53
C LYS A 101 -4.41 -24.33 -0.67
N VAL A 102 -4.53 -23.40 -1.62
CA VAL A 102 -5.82 -22.82 -1.99
C VAL A 102 -6.70 -23.95 -2.56
N SER A 103 -7.92 -24.09 -2.03
CA SER A 103 -8.85 -25.11 -2.50
C SER A 103 -9.19 -24.89 -3.97
N SER A 104 -9.05 -25.95 -4.78
CA SER A 104 -9.36 -25.91 -6.20
C SER A 104 -10.84 -25.58 -6.43
N GLY A 105 -11.11 -24.76 -7.44
CA GLY A 105 -12.47 -24.28 -7.75
C GLY A 105 -13.01 -23.21 -6.81
N SER A 106 -12.25 -22.74 -5.82
CA SER A 106 -12.63 -21.57 -5.02
C SER A 106 -12.42 -20.26 -5.80
N PRO A 107 -13.15 -19.18 -5.49
CA PRO A 107 -12.89 -17.86 -6.08
C PRO A 107 -11.45 -17.39 -5.87
N VAL A 108 -10.84 -17.75 -4.74
CA VAL A 108 -9.44 -17.45 -4.41
C VAL A 108 -8.47 -18.18 -5.33
N HIS A 109 -8.81 -19.41 -5.77
CA HIS A 109 -8.02 -20.14 -6.77
C HIS A 109 -8.02 -19.41 -8.11
N GLY A 110 -9.17 -18.85 -8.51
CA GLY A 110 -9.28 -18.02 -9.72
C GLY A 110 -8.41 -16.76 -9.62
N GLN A 111 -8.45 -16.07 -8.48
CA GLN A 111 -7.60 -14.89 -8.25
C GLN A 111 -6.11 -15.22 -8.29
N LEU A 112 -5.69 -16.35 -7.71
CA LEU A 112 -4.29 -16.78 -7.74
C LEU A 112 -3.83 -17.05 -9.18
N ILE A 113 -4.63 -17.77 -9.97
CA ILE A 113 -4.31 -18.02 -11.38
C ILE A 113 -4.29 -16.72 -12.18
N ASP A 114 -5.26 -15.83 -12.00
CA ASP A 114 -5.35 -14.58 -12.78
C ASP A 114 -4.26 -13.57 -12.38
N SER A 115 -3.70 -13.72 -11.18
CA SER A 115 -2.73 -12.77 -10.64
C SER A 115 -1.32 -12.83 -11.24
N TYR A 116 -0.98 -13.86 -12.06
CA TYR A 116 0.36 -14.14 -12.63
C TYR A 116 1.20 -12.86 -12.83
N PRO A 117 1.94 -12.42 -11.80
CA PRO A 117 2.49 -11.08 -11.84
C PRO A 117 3.81 -11.11 -12.60
N ASP A 118 4.01 -10.14 -13.49
CA ASP A 118 5.32 -9.94 -14.11
C ASP A 118 6.38 -9.69 -13.02
N LEU A 119 7.56 -10.27 -13.16
CA LEU A 119 8.63 -10.19 -12.17
C LEU A 119 9.02 -8.73 -11.89
N LYS A 120 8.97 -7.87 -12.93
CA LYS A 120 9.22 -6.44 -12.79
C LYS A 120 8.14 -5.73 -11.97
N ALA A 121 6.87 -6.10 -12.19
CA ALA A 121 5.76 -5.56 -11.42
C ALA A 121 5.84 -6.00 -9.94
N LEU A 122 6.26 -7.24 -9.69
CA LEU A 122 6.49 -7.75 -8.34
C LEU A 122 7.61 -6.97 -7.61
N GLU A 123 8.73 -6.73 -8.29
CA GLU A 123 9.85 -5.97 -7.72
C GLU A 123 9.45 -4.51 -7.41
N GLN A 124 8.73 -3.87 -8.32
CA GLN A 124 8.19 -2.53 -8.08
C GLN A 124 7.18 -2.50 -6.94
N GLY A 125 6.31 -3.52 -6.84
CA GLY A 125 5.40 -3.69 -5.72
C GLY A 125 6.14 -3.79 -4.39
N LYS A 126 7.26 -4.51 -4.35
CA LYS A 126 8.15 -4.59 -3.18
C LYS A 126 8.69 -3.21 -2.80
N HIS A 127 9.21 -2.45 -3.76
CA HIS A 127 9.71 -1.09 -3.52
C HIS A 127 8.61 -0.14 -3.05
N ALA A 128 7.42 -0.22 -3.63
CA ALA A 128 6.26 0.56 -3.19
C ALA A 128 5.88 0.22 -1.75
N LEU A 129 5.91 -1.06 -1.38
CA LEU A 129 5.62 -1.49 -0.01
C LEU A 129 6.65 -0.95 1.00
N VAL A 130 7.94 -0.99 0.64
CA VAL A 130 9.00 -0.37 1.45
C VAL A 130 8.73 1.13 1.63
N ALA A 131 8.43 1.84 0.54
CA ALA A 131 8.15 3.27 0.58
C ALA A 131 6.93 3.61 1.45
N VAL A 132 5.87 2.80 1.39
CA VAL A 132 4.68 2.96 2.25
C VAL A 132 5.04 2.74 3.71
N LYS A 133 5.82 1.71 4.06
CA LYS A 133 6.25 1.46 5.44
C LYS A 133 7.19 2.55 5.97
N ALA A 134 8.10 3.04 5.14
CA ALA A 134 8.96 4.17 5.46
C ALA A 134 8.14 5.45 5.71
N SER A 135 7.15 5.73 4.86
CA SER A 135 6.26 6.89 5.04
C SER A 135 5.45 6.81 6.33
N LEU A 136 5.04 5.59 6.74
CA LEU A 136 4.36 5.36 8.00
C LEU A 136 5.30 5.60 9.19
N PHE A 137 6.54 5.13 9.10
CA PHE A 137 7.56 5.36 10.13
C PHE A 137 7.83 6.86 10.32
N LEU A 138 8.00 7.60 9.20
CA LEU A 138 8.16 9.05 9.24
C LEU A 138 6.93 9.69 9.88
N ALA A 139 5.72 9.38 9.40
CA ALA A 139 4.50 9.94 9.97
C ALA A 139 4.36 9.67 11.48
N GLN A 140 4.80 8.51 11.98
CA GLN A 140 4.72 8.19 13.40
C GLN A 140 5.80 8.89 14.24
N ASN A 141 6.99 9.08 13.70
CA ASN A 141 8.13 9.63 14.44
C ASN A 141 8.26 11.15 14.30
N THR A 142 7.85 11.73 13.17
CA THR A 142 7.97 13.17 12.91
C THR A 142 6.68 13.94 13.18
N CYS A 143 5.52 13.28 13.26
CA CYS A 143 4.25 13.96 13.56
C CYS A 143 3.83 13.90 15.04
N GLN A 144 4.72 13.47 15.95
CA GLN A 144 4.46 13.64 17.38
C GLN A 144 4.55 15.12 17.76
N ARG A 145 3.40 15.69 18.13
CA ARG A 145 3.26 16.98 18.78
C ARG A 145 2.50 16.78 20.09
#